data_AF-A0ABD3Z9Q1-F1
#
_entry.id   AF-A0ABD3Z9Q1-F1
#
_cell.length_a   1.000
_cell.length_b   1.000
_cell.length_c   1.000
_cell.angle_alpha   90.00
_cell.angle_beta   90.00
_cell.angle_gamma   90.00
#
_symmetry.space_group_name_H-M   'P 1'
#
loop_
_entity.id
_entity.type
_entity.pdbx_description
1 polymer ?
#
loop_
_entity_poly.entity_id
_entity_poly.type
_entity_poly.pdbx_seq_one_letter_code
_entity_poly.pdbx_strand_id
1 'polypeptide(L)' 'PLSNLKAGQEVEIQHNAQGQVIALKIETITNEQIEFRRESDGSFRRVR' A
#
# COMPACT_ATOMS: atom_id res chain seq x y z
N PRO A 1 1.65 -3.81 9.27
CA PRO A 1 1.14 -2.76 8.35
C PRO A 1 2.05 -2.49 7.15
N LEU A 2 3.37 -2.41 7.30
CA LEU A 2 4.32 -2.80 6.23
C LEU A 2 5.48 -3.57 6.84
N SER A 3 5.88 -3.17 8.05
CA SER A 3 6.77 -3.89 8.96
C SER A 3 6.38 -5.35 9.28
N ASN A 4 5.13 -5.75 8.99
CA ASN A 4 4.65 -7.13 9.18
C ASN A 4 4.55 -7.92 7.87
N LEU A 5 4.93 -7.34 6.72
CA LEU A 5 5.00 -8.08 5.47
C LEU A 5 6.00 -9.23 5.60
N LYS A 6 5.59 -10.39 5.11
CA LYS A 6 6.36 -11.62 5.04
C LYS A 6 6.73 -11.90 3.59
N ALA A 7 7.81 -12.64 3.40
CA ALA A 7 8.20 -13.13 2.09
C ALA A 7 7.04 -13.92 1.47
N GLY A 8 6.81 -13.72 0.18
CA GLY A 8 5.71 -14.36 -0.56
C GLY A 8 4.36 -13.65 -0.46
N GLN A 9 4.22 -12.56 0.31
CA GLN A 9 3.02 -11.72 0.26
C GLN A 9 3.07 -10.76 -0.93
N GLU A 10 1.95 -10.66 -1.65
CA GLU A 10 1.80 -9.74 -2.77
C GLU A 10 1.52 -8.31 -2.29
N VAL A 11 2.10 -7.35 -3.01
CA VAL A 11 1.89 -5.93 -2.80
C VAL A 11 1.53 -5.32 -4.15
N GLU A 12 0.33 -4.77 -4.24
CA GLU A 12 -0.09 -4.01 -5.42
C GLU A 12 0.36 -2.55 -5.24
N ILE A 13 1.09 -2.02 -6.22
CA ILE A 13 1.56 -0.64 -6.23
C ILE A 13 0.88 0.09 -7.38
N GLN A 14 0.18 1.17 -7.05
CA GLN A 14 -0.47 2.02 -8.05
C GLN A 14 0.36 3.28 -8.28
N HIS A 15 0.62 3.56 -9.55
CA HIS A 15 1.36 4.74 -9.99
C HIS A 15 0.44 5.67 -10.80
N ASN A 16 0.70 6.97 -10.73
CA ASN A 16 0.10 7.92 -11.67
C ASN A 16 0.82 7.90 -13.03
N ALA A 17 0.34 8.70 -13.99
CA ALA A 17 0.91 8.80 -15.33
C ALA A 17 2.39 9.27 -15.34
N GLN A 18 2.84 9.92 -14.27
CA GLN A 18 4.21 10.38 -14.08
C GLN A 18 5.08 9.35 -13.34
N GLY A 19 4.55 8.17 -13.02
CA GLY A 19 5.26 7.11 -12.33
C GLY A 19 5.35 7.29 -10.80
N GLN A 20 4.71 8.31 -10.23
CA GLN A 20 4.69 8.50 -8.79
C GLN A 20 3.73 7.49 -8.14
N VAL A 21 4.18 6.84 -7.06
CA VAL A 21 3.34 5.93 -6.27
C VAL A 21 2.23 6.75 -5.61
N ILE A 22 0.97 6.39 -5.85
CA ILE A 22 -0.21 7.05 -5.29
C ILE A 22 -0.99 6.16 -4.33
N ALA A 23 -0.85 4.85 -4.44
CA ALA A 23 -1.41 3.91 -3.48
C ALA A 23 -0.60 2.63 -3.38
N LEU A 24 -0.72 1.95 -2.24
CA LEU A 24 -0.24 0.60 -2.02
C LEU A 24 -1.38 -0.22 -1.42
N LYS A 25 -1.57 -1.44 -1.91
CA LYS A 25 -2.51 -2.38 -1.32
C LYS A 25 -1.80 -3.66 -0.97
N ILE A 26 -2.07 -4.16 0.23
CA ILE A 26 -1.50 -5.41 0.73
C ILE A 26 -2.62 -6.32 1.24
N GLU A 27 -2.40 -7.62 1.11
CA GLU A 27 -3.20 -8.64 1.80
C GLU A 27 -2.40 -9.17 2.99
N THR A 28 -2.97 -9.06 4.19
CA THR A 28 -2.33 -9.56 5.42
C THR A 28 -2.45 -11.08 5.51
N ILE A 29 -1.66 -11.68 6.41
CA ILE A 29 -1.74 -13.11 6.72
C ILE A 29 -3.08 -13.55 7.32
N THR A 30 -3.93 -12.60 7.74
CA THR A 30 -5.29 -12.85 8.23
C THR A 30 -6.33 -12.59 7.13
N ASN A 31 -5.92 -12.53 5.86
CA ASN A 31 -6.74 -12.21 4.69
C ASN A 31 -7.44 -10.84 4.78
N GLU A 32 -6.84 -9.87 5.48
CA GLU A 32 -7.32 -8.50 5.50
C GLU A 32 -6.66 -7.70 4.37
N GLN A 33 -7.44 -6.97 3.59
CA GLN A 33 -6.91 -6.10 2.55
C GLN A 33 -6.75 -4.67 3.07
N ILE A 34 -5.51 -4.23 3.24
CA ILE A 34 -5.16 -2.90 3.71
C ILE A 34 -4.73 -2.04 2.52
N GLU A 35 -5.24 -0.80 2.46
CA GLU A 35 -4.85 0.18 1.43
C GLU A 35 -4.22 1.41 2.09
N PHE A 36 -3.10 1.84 1.53
CA PHE A 36 -2.40 3.08 1.86
C PHE A 36 -2.51 4.03 0.67
N ARG A 37 -2.89 5.29 0.90
CA ARG A 37 -2.89 6.32 -0.13
C ARG A 37 -1.91 7.43 0.17
N ARG A 38 -1.30 7.95 -0.89
CA ARG A 38 -0.40 9.10 -0.82
C ARG A 38 -1.21 10.37 -0.62
N GLU A 39 -0.85 11.13 0.41
CA GLU A 39 -1.38 12.44 0.71
C GLU A 39 -0.61 13.53 -0.06
N SER A 40 -1.12 14.76 -0.03
CA SER A 40 -0.52 15.91 -0.73
C SER A 40 0.89 16.26 -0.24
N ASP A 41 1.17 16.04 1.04
CA ASP A 41 2.48 16.21 1.67
C ASP A 41 3.47 15.06 1.35
N GLY A 42 3.02 14.05 0.61
CA GLY A 42 3.80 12.87 0.25
C GLY A 42 3.87 11.78 1.31
N SER A 43 3.23 11.98 2.47
CA SER A 43 3.00 10.90 3.44
C SER A 43 2.00 9.88 2.89
N PHE A 44 1.92 8.72 3.54
CA PHE A 44 0.93 7.69 3.22
C PHE A 44 0.03 7.44 4.42
N ARG A 45 -1.28 7.42 4.18
CA ARG A 45 -2.30 7.14 5.19
C ARG A 45 -2.99 5.82 4.89
N ARG A 46 -3.19 5.01 5.94
CA ARG A 46 -4.08 3.84 5.87
C ARG A 46 -5.53 4.30 5.74
N VAL A 47 -6.22 3.85 4.70
CA VAL A 47 -7.64 4.20 4.44
C VAL A 47 -8.60 3.05 4.75
N ARG A 48 -8.17 1.79 4.63
CA ARG A 48 -8.90 0.61 5.08
C ARG A 48 -7.94 -0.43 5.65
#